data_AF-A0A392NVJ1-F1
#
_entry.id   AF-A0A392NVJ1-F1
#
_cell.length_a   1.000
_cell.length_b   1.000
_cell.length_c   1.000
_cell.angle_alpha   90.00
_cell.angle_beta   90.00
_cell.angle_gamma   90.00
#
_symmetry.space_group_name_H-M   'P 1'
#
loop_
_entity.id
_entity.type
_entity.pdbx_description
1 polymer ?
#
loop_
_entity_poly.entity_id
_entity_poly.type
_entity_poly.pdbx_seq_one_letter_code
_entity_poly.pdbx_strand_id
1 'polypeptide(L)'
;MFQHVIYMNCSNPVRDDTVFVDTASCIKSNSQGGHVYAISGDLKVGNLNDDDCHVEVVTTISFSGYHYSPYRSVYWDILKKKYSYSEIHRMLVGGFEVSWMSAPCQDLCGKPVCYLRETTWSLECFDPAGYCKTTLGFRVSCS
;
A
#
# COMPACT_ATOMS: atom_id res chain seq x y z
N MET A 1 2.45 5.97 0.02
CA MET A 1 2.43 5.40 1.38
C MET A 1 2.46 3.90 1.22
N PHE A 2 3.40 3.22 1.85
CA PHE A 2 3.55 1.76 1.75
C PHE A 2 2.44 1.07 2.54
N GLN A 3 1.98 -0.07 2.04
CA GLN A 3 1.03 -0.92 2.74
C GLN A 3 1.75 -2.15 3.26
N HIS A 4 1.28 -2.65 4.40
CA HIS A 4 1.94 -3.71 5.13
C HIS A 4 0.97 -4.87 5.33
N VAL A 5 1.52 -6.07 5.41
CA VAL A 5 0.86 -7.23 5.98
C VAL A 5 1.66 -7.62 7.22
N ILE A 6 0.96 -7.83 8.32
CA ILE A 6 1.54 -8.17 9.61
C ILE A 6 1.08 -9.57 9.94
N TYR A 7 2.02 -10.49 10.11
CA TYR A 7 1.77 -11.82 10.62
C TYR A 7 1.87 -11.81 12.14
N MET A 8 0.79 -12.24 12.77
CA MET A 8 0.66 -12.38 14.21
C MET A 8 0.67 -13.88 14.54
N ASN A 9 1.43 -14.25 15.56
CA ASN A 9 1.41 -15.60 16.12
C ASN A 9 0.82 -15.52 17.53
N CYS A 10 -0.27 -16.24 17.74
CA CYS A 10 -1.03 -16.24 18.98
C CYS A 10 -1.00 -17.61 19.62
N SER A 11 -0.87 -17.66 20.95
CA SER A 11 -0.90 -18.92 21.71
C SER A 11 -2.31 -19.53 21.74
N ASN A 12 -3.33 -18.67 21.78
CA ASN A 12 -4.74 -19.06 21.74
C ASN A 12 -5.38 -18.60 20.42
N PRO A 13 -6.44 -19.29 19.94
CA PRO A 13 -7.15 -18.85 18.75
C PRO A 13 -7.90 -17.55 19.03
N VAL A 14 -7.66 -16.53 18.21
CA VAL A 14 -8.40 -15.27 18.24
C VAL A 14 -9.84 -15.55 17.82
N ARG A 15 -10.80 -15.18 18.67
CA ARG A 15 -12.24 -15.29 18.38
C ARG A 15 -12.81 -13.90 18.14
N ASP A 16 -13.65 -13.79 17.12
CA ASP A 16 -14.48 -12.61 16.83
C ASP A 16 -13.76 -11.29 16.45
N ASP A 17 -12.45 -11.30 16.18
CA ASP A 17 -11.78 -10.14 15.59
C ASP A 17 -11.67 -10.26 14.06
N THR A 18 -12.42 -9.41 13.37
CA THR A 18 -12.49 -9.41 11.91
C THR A 18 -11.27 -8.81 11.21
N VAL A 19 -10.29 -8.31 11.97
CA VAL A 19 -8.99 -7.83 11.47
C VAL A 19 -8.01 -9.00 11.29
N PHE A 20 -8.15 -10.06 12.07
CA PHE A 20 -7.28 -11.24 12.01
C PHE A 20 -7.77 -12.21 10.93
N VAL A 21 -6.97 -12.41 9.90
CA VAL A 21 -7.26 -13.34 8.81
C VAL A 21 -6.49 -14.64 9.05
N ASP A 22 -7.21 -15.75 9.21
CA ASP A 22 -6.60 -17.06 9.43
C ASP A 22 -5.74 -17.49 8.23
N THR A 23 -4.49 -17.86 8.51
CA THR A 23 -3.50 -18.30 7.51
C THR A 23 -3.30 -19.82 7.50
N ALA A 24 -3.94 -20.56 8.41
CA ALA A 24 -3.70 -21.98 8.66
C ALA A 24 -3.90 -22.89 7.43
N SER A 25 -4.69 -22.45 6.45
CA SER A 25 -4.87 -23.16 5.17
C SER A 25 -3.62 -23.16 4.28
N CYS A 26 -2.68 -22.24 4.50
CA CYS A 26 -1.51 -22.03 3.62
C CYS A 26 -0.19 -22.02 4.38
N ILE A 27 -0.14 -21.45 5.58
CA ILE A 27 1.05 -21.46 6.44
C ILE A 27 0.91 -22.63 7.40
N LYS A 28 1.63 -23.71 7.10
CA LYS A 28 1.86 -24.77 8.08
C LYS A 28 2.91 -24.22 9.05
N SER A 29 2.44 -23.71 10.18
CA SER A 29 3.33 -23.31 11.27
C SER A 29 4.23 -24.50 11.63
N ASN A 30 5.52 -24.41 11.34
CA ASN A 30 6.53 -25.34 11.84
C ASN A 30 6.80 -25.10 13.35
N SER A 31 6.08 -24.15 13.95
CA SER A 31 6.23 -23.67 15.31
C SER A 31 5.18 -24.33 16.19
N GLN A 32 5.61 -25.34 16.95
CA GLN A 32 5.05 -25.84 18.21
C GLN A 32 3.77 -25.13 18.73
N GLY A 33 2.60 -25.38 18.10
CA GLY A 33 1.28 -25.10 18.69
C GLY A 33 0.72 -23.67 18.60
N GLY A 34 1.28 -22.77 17.78
CA GLY A 34 0.77 -21.40 17.61
C GLY A 34 -0.27 -21.21 16.49
N HIS A 35 -1.17 -20.24 16.65
CA HIS A 35 -2.15 -19.81 15.65
C HIS A 35 -1.64 -18.58 14.88
N VAL A 36 -1.40 -18.74 13.58
CA VAL A 36 -0.85 -17.66 12.73
C VAL A 36 -1.95 -16.94 11.96
N TYR A 37 -2.00 -15.63 12.11
CA TYR A 37 -2.96 -14.74 11.48
C TYR A 37 -2.26 -13.65 10.66
N ALA A 38 -2.91 -13.16 9.62
CA ALA A 38 -2.46 -12.03 8.84
C ALA A 38 -3.39 -10.82 9.05
N ILE A 39 -2.79 -9.64 9.19
CA ILE A 39 -3.47 -8.35 9.27
C ILE A 39 -3.00 -7.52 8.09
N SER A 40 -3.94 -7.02 7.27
CA SER A 40 -3.63 -6.10 6.18
C SER A 40 -3.75 -4.64 6.64
N GLY A 41 -2.70 -3.85 6.44
CA GLY A 41 -2.64 -2.44 6.81
C GLY A 41 -1.87 -2.21 8.11
N ASP A 42 -2.22 -1.12 8.80
CA ASP A 42 -1.52 -0.70 10.02
C ASP A 42 -2.09 -1.40 11.25
N LEU A 43 -1.19 -1.82 12.14
CA LEU A 43 -1.56 -2.35 13.45
C LEU A 43 -2.18 -1.23 14.30
N LYS A 44 -3.35 -1.46 14.89
CA LYS A 44 -3.91 -0.54 15.88
C LYS A 44 -3.51 -1.00 17.28
N VAL A 45 -3.38 -0.06 18.21
CA VAL A 45 -3.09 -0.37 19.63
C VAL A 45 -4.08 -1.40 20.19
N GLY A 46 -5.35 -1.35 19.76
CA GLY A 46 -6.36 -2.34 20.14
C GLY A 46 -6.04 -3.79 19.73
N ASN A 47 -5.27 -3.99 18.66
CA ASN A 47 -4.84 -5.31 18.20
C ASN A 47 -3.66 -5.88 19.01
N LEU A 48 -3.02 -5.05 19.86
CA LEU A 48 -1.94 -5.46 20.77
C LEU A 48 -2.44 -5.73 22.20
N ASN A 49 -3.73 -5.54 22.46
CA ASN A 49 -4.29 -5.70 23.81
C ASN A 49 -4.44 -7.17 24.23
N ASP A 50 -4.14 -8.12 23.34
CA ASP A 50 -4.14 -9.54 23.64
C ASP A 50 -2.70 -9.98 23.91
N ASP A 51 -2.37 -10.17 25.19
CA ASP A 51 -1.02 -10.55 25.65
C ASP A 51 -0.56 -11.90 25.06
N ASP A 52 -1.49 -12.68 24.51
CA ASP A 52 -1.23 -14.00 23.91
C ASP A 52 -0.71 -13.93 22.46
N CYS A 53 -0.73 -12.74 21.83
CA CYS A 53 -0.39 -12.53 20.43
C CYS A 53 0.86 -11.66 20.25
N HIS A 54 1.81 -12.13 19.44
CA HIS A 54 3.02 -11.37 19.10
C HIS A 54 3.20 -11.22 17.59
N VAL A 55 3.83 -10.12 17.18
CA VAL A 55 4.22 -9.91 15.79
C VAL A 55 5.33 -10.89 15.45
N GLU A 56 5.11 -11.75 14.46
CA GLU A 56 6.11 -12.71 13.96
C GLU A 56 6.88 -12.12 12.78
N VAL A 57 6.17 -11.56 11.80
CA VAL A 57 6.75 -10.98 10.58
C VAL A 57 5.95 -9.78 10.11
N VAL A 58 6.64 -8.74 9.64
CA VAL A 58 6.03 -7.61 8.92
C VAL A 58 6.61 -7.56 7.52
N THR A 59 5.74 -7.42 6.52
CA THR A 59 6.15 -7.35 5.12
C THR A 59 5.37 -6.28 4.36
N THR A 60 6.05 -5.62 3.43
CA THR A 60 5.43 -4.64 2.53
C THR A 60 4.77 -5.33 1.35
N ILE A 61 3.64 -4.81 0.91
CA ILE A 61 2.90 -5.33 -0.24
C ILE A 61 2.69 -4.28 -1.33
N SER A 62 2.61 -4.74 -2.57
CA SER A 62 2.16 -3.95 -3.71
C SER A 62 0.67 -4.13 -3.84
N PHE A 63 -0.06 -3.02 -3.97
CA PHE A 63 -1.48 -3.08 -4.20
C PHE A 63 -1.76 -2.83 -5.68
N SER A 64 -2.00 -3.91 -6.43
CA SER A 64 -2.28 -3.85 -7.87
C SER A 64 -3.67 -3.26 -8.22
N GLY A 65 -4.33 -2.57 -7.29
CA GLY A 65 -5.62 -1.91 -7.47
C GLY A 65 -5.55 -0.38 -7.56
N TYR A 66 -4.36 0.20 -7.61
CA TYR A 66 -4.17 1.63 -7.83
C TYR A 66 -4.53 2.02 -9.26
N HIS A 67 -5.82 2.26 -9.49
CA HIS A 67 -6.21 3.23 -10.50
C HIS A 67 -5.76 4.59 -9.97
N TYR A 68 -4.59 5.05 -10.40
CA TYR A 68 -4.06 6.39 -10.10
C TYR A 68 -4.97 7.41 -10.80
N SER A 69 -6.14 7.67 -10.23
CA SER A 69 -7.01 8.76 -10.69
C SER A 69 -6.61 10.01 -9.92
N PRO A 70 -6.01 11.02 -10.58
CA PRO A 70 -5.64 12.28 -9.93
C PRO A 70 -6.86 13.08 -9.45
N TYR A 71 -8.08 12.67 -9.82
CA TYR A 71 -9.34 13.30 -9.44
C TYR A 71 -10.17 12.49 -8.44
N ARG A 72 -9.75 11.27 -8.07
CA ARG A 72 -10.42 10.49 -7.04
C ARG A 72 -9.56 10.53 -5.79
N SER A 73 -9.86 11.51 -4.94
CA SER A 73 -9.57 11.46 -3.51
C SER A 73 -10.25 10.23 -2.90
N VAL A 74 -9.69 9.03 -3.13
CA VAL A 74 -9.95 7.84 -2.33
C VAL A 74 -8.79 7.71 -1.37
N TYR A 75 -8.66 8.73 -0.53
CA TYR A 75 -7.92 8.65 0.72
C TYR A 75 -8.57 7.50 1.54
N TRP A 76 -7.83 6.40 1.73
CA TRP A 76 -7.84 5.52 2.92
C TRP A 76 -8.86 4.40 3.19
N ASP A 77 -9.67 3.90 2.25
CA ASP A 77 -10.57 2.77 2.58
C ASP A 77 -9.94 1.36 2.45
N ILE A 78 -8.62 1.25 2.19
CA ILE A 78 -7.92 -0.04 2.34
C ILE A 78 -7.83 -0.44 3.82
N LEU A 79 -7.73 0.54 4.74
CA LEU A 79 -7.76 0.30 6.19
C LEU A 79 -9.10 -0.25 6.71
N LYS A 80 -10.14 -0.30 5.88
CA LYS A 80 -11.46 -0.83 6.24
C LYS A 80 -11.86 -2.05 5.44
N LYS A 81 -11.15 -2.37 4.35
CA LYS A 81 -11.52 -3.51 3.52
C LYS A 81 -10.95 -4.78 4.13
N LYS A 82 -11.85 -5.73 4.40
CA LYS A 82 -11.49 -7.07 4.83
C LYS A 82 -11.04 -7.85 3.59
N TYR A 83 -9.81 -8.35 3.64
CA TYR A 83 -9.26 -9.20 2.59
C TYR A 83 -9.20 -10.64 3.08
N SER A 84 -9.55 -11.58 2.20
CA SER A 84 -9.27 -12.99 2.43
C SER A 84 -7.77 -13.27 2.34
N TYR A 85 -7.30 -14.37 2.94
CA TYR A 85 -5.88 -14.71 2.89
C TYR A 85 -5.38 -14.93 1.45
N SER A 86 -6.22 -15.45 0.55
CA SER A 86 -5.87 -15.61 -0.87
C SER A 86 -5.63 -14.27 -1.58
N GLU A 87 -6.39 -13.22 -1.22
CA GLU A 87 -6.17 -11.86 -1.70
C GLU A 87 -4.86 -11.27 -1.16
N ILE A 88 -4.60 -11.45 0.15
CA ILE A 88 -3.34 -11.03 0.80
C ILE A 88 -2.15 -11.72 0.14
N HIS A 89 -2.23 -13.04 -0.07
CA HIS A 89 -1.20 -13.82 -0.73
C HIS A 89 -0.95 -13.34 -2.16
N ARG A 90 -1.99 -12.95 -2.90
CA ARG A 90 -1.82 -12.38 -4.26
C ARG A 90 -1.07 -11.05 -4.24
N MET A 91 -1.32 -10.20 -3.23
CA MET A 91 -0.59 -8.94 -3.06
C MET A 91 0.89 -9.19 -2.72
N LEU A 92 1.17 -10.19 -1.87
CA LEU A 92 2.53 -10.60 -1.53
C LEU A 92 3.32 -11.13 -2.74
N VAL A 93 2.69 -11.97 -3.57
CA VAL A 93 3.29 -12.44 -4.83
C VAL A 93 3.54 -11.28 -5.79
N GLY A 94 2.71 -10.24 -5.73
CA GLY A 94 2.91 -8.99 -6.48
C GLY A 94 4.10 -8.15 -6.01
N GLY A 95 4.79 -8.53 -4.94
CA GLY A 95 5.93 -7.81 -4.39
C GLY A 95 5.54 -6.57 -3.59
N PHE A 96 6.33 -5.50 -3.69
CA PHE A 96 6.06 -4.21 -3.05
C PHE A 96 6.24 -3.05 -4.03
N GLU A 97 5.44 -2.00 -3.87
CA GLU A 97 5.58 -0.79 -4.68
C GLU A 97 6.73 0.06 -4.13
N VAL A 98 7.70 0.41 -4.97
CA VAL A 98 8.75 1.37 -4.61
C VAL A 98 8.34 2.74 -5.13
N SER A 99 7.97 3.63 -4.22
CA SER A 99 7.73 5.06 -4.50
C SER A 99 9.08 5.79 -4.63
N TRP A 100 9.84 5.52 -5.68
CA TRP A 100 11.13 6.20 -5.96
C TRP A 100 10.98 7.41 -6.88
N MET A 101 9.84 7.54 -7.57
CA MET A 101 9.65 8.55 -8.61
C MET A 101 9.61 10.00 -8.08
N SER A 102 9.26 10.22 -6.81
CA SER A 102 9.03 11.57 -6.27
C SER A 102 10.27 12.49 -6.35
N ALA A 103 11.47 11.98 -6.02
CA ALA A 103 12.69 12.77 -6.07
C ALA A 103 13.12 13.10 -7.53
N PRO A 104 13.23 12.13 -8.45
CA PRO A 104 13.46 12.42 -9.86
C PRO A 104 12.39 13.32 -10.49
N CYS A 105 11.11 13.17 -10.11
CA CYS A 105 10.05 14.10 -10.55
C CYS A 105 10.30 15.52 -10.05
N GLN A 106 10.72 15.67 -8.78
CA GLN A 106 11.04 16.97 -8.20
C GLN A 106 12.17 17.65 -8.97
N ASP A 107 13.21 16.89 -9.32
CA ASP A 107 14.36 17.40 -10.08
C ASP A 107 13.97 17.76 -11.53
N LEU A 108 13.14 16.93 -12.17
CA LEU A 108 12.72 17.12 -13.58
C LEU A 108 11.66 18.21 -13.77
N CYS A 109 10.65 18.23 -12.90
CA CYS A 109 9.42 19.01 -13.09
C CYS A 109 9.25 20.15 -12.07
N GLY A 110 10.17 20.26 -11.10
CA GLY A 110 10.04 21.17 -9.95
C GLY A 110 8.91 20.79 -8.99
N LYS A 111 8.36 19.57 -9.12
CA LYS A 111 7.24 19.05 -8.31
C LYS A 111 7.41 17.54 -8.10
N PRO A 112 6.97 16.97 -6.97
CA PRO A 112 7.17 15.55 -6.68
C PRO A 112 6.20 14.62 -7.44
N VAL A 113 5.46 15.16 -8.42
CA VAL A 113 4.42 14.46 -9.18
C VAL A 113 4.71 14.56 -10.66
N CYS A 114 4.95 13.41 -11.27
CA CYS A 114 5.12 13.20 -12.71
C CYS A 114 4.65 11.76 -13.04
N TYR A 115 4.65 11.36 -14.30
CA TYR A 115 4.26 10.00 -14.70
C TYR A 115 5.39 9.31 -15.48
N LEU A 116 5.42 7.97 -15.43
CA LEU A 116 6.32 7.16 -16.25
C LEU A 116 5.63 6.87 -17.58
N ARG A 117 6.22 7.28 -18.70
CA ARG A 117 5.77 6.86 -20.01
C ARG A 117 6.34 5.47 -20.30
N GLU A 118 5.50 4.44 -20.26
CA GLU A 118 5.92 3.03 -20.39
C GLU A 118 6.56 2.71 -21.75
N THR A 119 6.21 3.44 -22.81
CA THR A 119 6.76 3.20 -24.16
C THR A 119 8.22 3.62 -24.28
N THR A 120 8.61 4.67 -23.56
CA THR A 120 9.97 5.26 -23.61
C THR A 120 10.75 5.04 -22.32
N TRP A 121 10.11 4.50 -21.29
CA TRP A 121 10.65 4.35 -19.94
C TRP A 121 11.21 5.66 -19.37
N SER A 122 10.59 6.79 -19.73
CA SER A 122 11.00 8.13 -19.31
C SER A 122 9.97 8.77 -18.40
N LEU A 123 10.44 9.53 -17.41
CA LEU A 123 9.59 10.39 -16.60
C LEU A 123 9.13 11.59 -17.43
N GLU A 124 7.85 11.87 -17.42
CA GLU A 124 7.24 13.01 -18.10
C GLU A 124 6.44 13.84 -17.10
N CYS A 125 6.60 15.16 -17.18
CA CYS A 125 5.83 16.07 -16.37
C CYS A 125 4.37 16.08 -16.82
N PHE A 126 3.45 16.26 -15.87
CA PHE A 126 2.09 16.65 -16.21
C PHE A 126 2.15 18.04 -16.86
N ASP A 127 2.17 18.06 -18.18
CA ASP A 127 1.86 19.25 -18.95
C ASP A 127 0.33 19.30 -19.06
N PRO A 128 -0.36 20.21 -18.36
CA PRO A 128 -1.74 20.52 -18.71
C PRO A 128 -1.68 21.23 -20.06
N ALA A 129 -1.48 20.46 -21.13
CA ALA A 129 -1.31 20.93 -22.49
C ALA A 129 -2.42 21.94 -22.78
N GLY A 130 -2.05 23.22 -22.71
CA GLY A 130 -3.01 24.30 -22.69
C GLY A 130 -2.63 25.47 -21.80
N TYR A 131 -1.80 25.34 -20.76
CA TYR A 131 -1.49 26.49 -19.89
C TYR A 131 0.00 26.84 -19.73
N CYS A 132 0.37 28.02 -20.22
CA CYS A 132 1.66 28.67 -20.05
C CYS A 132 1.70 29.35 -18.68
N LYS A 133 2.85 29.34 -18.00
CA LYS A 133 3.07 30.17 -16.80
C LYS A 133 3.63 31.52 -17.21
N THR A 134 2.97 32.60 -16.81
CA THR A 134 3.52 33.95 -16.98
C THR A 134 4.72 34.14 -16.04
N THR A 135 5.56 35.14 -16.32
CA THR A 135 6.67 35.56 -15.44
C THR A 135 6.21 35.94 -14.02
N LEU A 136 4.92 36.22 -13.84
CA LEU A 136 4.30 36.50 -12.54
C LEU A 136 3.64 35.27 -11.88
N GLY A 137 3.78 34.07 -12.48
CA GLY A 137 3.32 32.81 -11.90
C GLY A 137 1.87 32.42 -12.20
N PHE A 138 1.15 33.18 -13.02
CA PHE A 138 -0.24 32.87 -13.40
C PHE A 138 -0.29 31.86 -14.55
N ARG A 139 -1.34 31.02 -14.60
CA ARG A 139 -1.60 30.09 -15.71
C ARG A 139 -2.45 30.77 -16.78
N VAL A 140 -2.00 30.79 -18.04
CA VAL A 140 -2.71 31.38 -19.19
C VAL A 140 -2.77 30.39 -20.36
N SER A 141 -3.78 30.47 -21.21
CA SER A 141 -3.87 29.57 -22.38
C SER A 141 -2.66 29.76 -23.30
N CYS A 142 -1.94 28.70 -23.66
CA CYS A 142 -0.94 28.79 -24.74
C CYS A 142 -1.70 28.67 -26.07
N SER A 143 -1.85 29.77 -26.81
CA SER A 143 -2.27 29.81 -28.22
C SER A 143 -1.14 30.34 -29.06
#